data_AF-A0A4P9EEC5-F1
#
_entry.id   AF-A0A4P9EEC5-F1
#
_cell.length_a   1.000
_cell.length_b   1.000
_cell.length_c   1.000
_cell.angle_alpha   90.00
_cell.angle_beta   90.00
_cell.angle_gamma   90.00
#
_symmetry.space_group_name_H-M   'P 1'
#
loop_
_entity.id
_entity.type
_entity.pdbx_description
1 polymer ?
#
loop_
_entity_poly.entity_id
_entity_poly.type
_entity_poly.pdbx_seq_one_letter_code
_entity_poly.pdbx_strand_id
1 'polypeptide(L)'
;MPNGYKIVRQSLVDDLEGEKKVCWETEILQDDDSGFTYEISRCLYFDTCKEHGYAEFCKVFCNHDWYAYGVLKHHSRFIRKSTIAEDGTVCHDTIEKVTEKHFL
;
A
#
# COMPACT_ATOMS: atom_id res chain seq x y z
N MET A 1 3.97 19.54 6.58
CA MET A 1 3.28 19.72 5.28
C MET A 1 1.81 19.39 5.49
N PRO A 2 0.91 20.37 5.64
CA PRO A 2 -0.49 20.12 6.05
C PRO A 2 -1.28 19.19 5.11
N ASN A 3 -0.77 18.93 3.90
CA ASN A 3 -1.36 18.03 2.91
C ASN A 3 -0.65 16.67 2.79
N GLY A 4 0.19 16.27 3.76
CA GLY A 4 0.99 15.03 3.67
C GLY A 4 0.16 13.78 3.36
N TYR A 5 -0.99 13.61 4.02
CA TYR A 5 -1.94 12.53 3.72
C TYR A 5 -2.41 12.55 2.25
N LYS A 6 -2.84 13.72 1.76
CA LYS A 6 -3.38 13.88 0.41
C LYS A 6 -2.34 13.53 -0.65
N ILE A 7 -1.08 13.89 -0.43
CA ILE A 7 0.03 13.57 -1.35
C ILE A 7 0.23 12.05 -1.43
N VAL A 8 0.34 11.37 -0.29
CA VAL A 8 0.55 9.92 -0.25
C VAL A 8 -0.65 9.17 -0.84
N ARG A 9 -1.88 9.55 -0.47
CA ARG A 9 -3.10 8.99 -1.05
C ARG A 9 -3.12 9.15 -2.56
N GLN A 10 -2.88 10.36 -3.07
CA GLN A 10 -2.90 10.59 -4.52
C GLN A 10 -1.86 9.74 -5.25
N SER A 11 -0.65 9.60 -4.69
CA SER A 11 0.37 8.73 -5.26
C SER A 11 -0.09 7.27 -5.36
N LEU A 12 -0.82 6.76 -4.36
CA LEU A 12 -1.36 5.39 -4.40
C LEU A 12 -2.52 5.27 -5.38
N VAL A 13 -3.41 6.26 -5.46
CA VAL A 13 -4.49 6.30 -6.45
C VAL A 13 -3.93 6.30 -7.87
N ASP A 14 -2.88 7.09 -8.13
CA ASP A 14 -2.23 7.15 -9.44
C ASP A 14 -1.62 5.80 -9.85
N ASP A 15 -1.13 5.02 -8.88
CA ASP A 15 -0.58 3.68 -9.11
C ASP A 15 -1.67 2.61 -9.28
N LEU A 16 -2.74 2.64 -8.46
CA LEU A 16 -3.75 1.58 -8.35
C LEU A 16 -4.95 1.76 -9.29
N GLU A 17 -5.31 2.99 -9.64
CA GLU A 17 -6.47 3.29 -10.49
C GLU A 17 -6.10 3.96 -11.83
N GLY A 18 -4.87 4.47 -11.96
CA GLY A 18 -4.36 5.14 -13.16
C GLY A 18 -3.90 4.20 -14.28
N GLU A 19 -3.06 4.70 -15.20
CA GLU A 19 -2.49 3.91 -16.30
C GLU A 19 -1.72 2.68 -15.81
N LYS A 20 -1.16 2.76 -14.60
CA LYS A 20 -0.41 1.69 -13.95
C LYS A 20 -1.31 0.59 -13.34
N LYS A 21 -2.63 0.78 -13.32
CA LYS A 21 -3.59 -0.25 -12.86
C LYS A 21 -3.38 -1.60 -13.54
N VAL A 22 -2.88 -1.64 -14.77
CA VAL A 22 -2.55 -2.91 -15.46
C VAL A 22 -1.59 -3.81 -14.65
N CYS A 23 -0.79 -3.23 -13.76
CA CYS A 23 0.13 -3.95 -12.88
C CYS A 23 -0.56 -4.59 -11.65
N TRP A 24 -1.82 -4.23 -11.37
CA TRP A 24 -2.51 -4.57 -10.12
C TRP A 24 -3.98 -4.94 -10.36
N GLU A 25 -4.49 -5.94 -9.66
CA GLU A 25 -5.93 -6.10 -9.48
C GLU A 25 -6.27 -5.64 -8.07
N THR A 26 -7.09 -4.59 -7.96
CA THR A 26 -7.28 -3.85 -6.71
C THR A 26 -8.75 -3.58 -6.43
N GLU A 27 -9.13 -3.73 -5.17
CA GLU A 27 -10.41 -3.28 -4.61
C GLU A 27 -10.15 -2.17 -3.58
N ILE A 28 -10.81 -1.02 -3.75
CA ILE A 28 -10.76 0.07 -2.77
C ILE A 28 -11.87 -0.16 -1.74
N LEU A 29 -11.47 -0.46 -0.50
CA LEU A 29 -12.39 -0.74 0.61
C LEU A 29 -12.82 0.53 1.34
N GLN A 30 -11.97 1.55 1.34
CA GLN A 30 -12.22 2.84 1.97
C GLN A 30 -11.47 3.93 1.23
N ASP A 31 -12.15 5.05 0.98
CA ASP A 31 -11.54 6.28 0.49
C ASP A 31 -12.33 7.50 1.01
N ASP A 32 -11.89 8.02 2.14
CA ASP A 32 -12.54 9.15 2.80
C ASP A 32 -11.52 10.06 3.53
N ASP A 33 -12.06 10.99 4.31
CA ASP A 33 -11.26 11.97 5.06
C ASP A 33 -10.47 11.37 6.24
N SER A 34 -10.69 10.11 6.59
CA SER A 34 -10.02 9.39 7.67
C SER A 34 -8.95 8.42 7.16
N GLY A 35 -9.10 7.88 5.96
CA GLY A 35 -8.09 7.00 5.39
C GLY A 35 -8.41 6.48 3.99
N PHE A 36 -7.43 5.77 3.45
CA PHE A 36 -7.48 5.08 2.18
C PHE A 36 -7.05 3.63 2.41
N THR A 37 -7.99 2.69 2.26
CA THR A 37 -7.78 1.25 2.47
C THR A 37 -8.08 0.50 1.19
N TYR A 38 -7.21 -0.43 0.84
CA TYR A 38 -7.34 -1.22 -0.38
C TYR A 38 -6.82 -2.65 -0.19
N GLU A 39 -7.32 -3.52 -1.04
CA GLU A 39 -6.82 -4.88 -1.22
C GLU A 39 -6.28 -5.06 -2.63
N ILE A 40 -5.11 -5.67 -2.76
CA ILE A 40 -4.55 -6.10 -4.04
C ILE A 40 -4.65 -7.63 -4.09
N SER A 41 -5.38 -8.17 -5.07
CA SER A 41 -5.54 -9.62 -5.31
C SER A 41 -4.59 -10.15 -6.39
N ARG A 42 -4.05 -9.28 -7.24
CA ARG A 42 -3.00 -9.59 -8.22
C ARG A 42 -1.94 -8.49 -8.22
N CYS A 43 -0.67 -8.87 -8.13
CA CYS A 43 0.45 -7.95 -7.99
C CYS A 43 1.55 -8.28 -9.00
N LEU A 44 1.94 -7.30 -9.83
CA LEU A 44 3.02 -7.45 -10.82
C LEU A 44 4.27 -8.09 -10.22
N TYR A 45 4.73 -7.60 -9.07
CA TYR A 45 5.95 -8.12 -8.44
C TYR A 45 5.81 -9.59 -8.03
N PHE A 46 4.66 -9.98 -7.49
CA PHE A 46 4.42 -11.36 -7.09
C PHE A 46 4.31 -12.28 -8.31
N ASP A 47 3.55 -11.86 -9.32
CA ASP A 47 3.38 -12.61 -10.57
C ASP A 47 4.72 -12.82 -11.27
N THR A 48 5.53 -11.76 -11.44
CA THR A 48 6.86 -11.87 -12.05
C THR A 48 7.78 -12.78 -11.24
N CYS A 49 7.84 -12.62 -9.91
CA CYS A 49 8.69 -13.48 -9.08
C CYS A 49 8.26 -14.94 -9.16
N LYS A 50 6.95 -15.20 -9.18
CA LYS A 50 6.38 -16.55 -9.30
C LYS A 50 6.63 -17.17 -10.67
N GLU A 51 6.45 -16.42 -11.75
CA GLU A 51 6.68 -16.86 -13.13
C GLU A 51 8.12 -17.34 -13.34
N HIS A 52 9.08 -16.66 -12.71
CA HIS A 52 10.49 -17.02 -12.79
C HIS A 52 10.96 -18.00 -11.70
N GLY A 53 10.07 -18.51 -10.84
CA GLY A 53 10.37 -19.57 -9.87
C GLY A 53 11.00 -19.11 -8.55
N TYR A 54 10.89 -17.83 -8.20
CA TYR A 54 11.43 -17.24 -6.96
C TYR A 54 10.40 -16.36 -6.22
N ALA A 55 9.18 -16.87 -6.01
CA ALA A 55 8.08 -16.12 -5.39
C ALA A 55 8.45 -15.47 -4.04
N GLU A 56 9.35 -16.09 -3.26
CA GLU A 56 9.87 -15.57 -2.00
C GLU A 56 10.59 -14.23 -2.14
N PHE A 57 11.15 -13.94 -3.31
CA PHE A 57 11.83 -12.68 -3.60
C PHE A 57 10.86 -11.49 -3.63
N CYS A 58 9.55 -11.73 -3.85
CA CYS A 58 8.54 -10.67 -3.81
C CYS A 58 8.56 -9.90 -2.48
N LYS A 59 8.98 -10.55 -1.38
CA LYS A 59 9.11 -9.92 -0.06
C LYS A 59 10.08 -8.74 -0.04
N VAL A 60 11.05 -8.67 -0.97
CA VAL A 60 11.95 -7.52 -1.10
C VAL A 60 11.17 -6.26 -1.48
N PHE A 61 10.23 -6.36 -2.43
CA PHE A 61 9.35 -5.24 -2.81
C PHE A 61 8.38 -4.89 -1.69
N CYS A 62 7.79 -5.89 -1.03
CA CYS A 62 6.94 -5.64 0.14
C CYS A 62 7.69 -4.91 1.27
N ASN A 63 8.95 -5.26 1.52
CA ASN A 63 9.79 -4.58 2.51
C ASN A 63 10.17 -3.16 2.08
N HIS A 64 10.34 -2.90 0.79
CA HIS A 64 10.57 -1.55 0.29
C HIS A 64 9.41 -0.61 0.67
N ASP A 65 8.16 -1.07 0.56
CA ASP A 65 7.00 -0.27 0.99
C ASP A 65 7.07 0.09 2.48
N TRP A 66 7.54 -0.82 3.34
CA TRP A 66 7.75 -0.53 4.75
C TRP A 66 8.80 0.56 4.98
N TYR A 67 9.88 0.56 4.20
CA TYR A 67 10.87 1.63 4.26
C TYR A 67 10.31 2.97 3.74
N ALA A 68 9.53 2.93 2.66
CA ALA A 68 8.96 4.12 2.04
C ALA A 68 7.85 4.77 2.90
N TYR A 69 6.95 3.96 3.45
CA TYR A 69 5.73 4.43 4.11
C TYR A 69 5.73 4.24 5.64
N GLY A 70 6.53 3.34 6.19
CA GLY A 70 6.60 3.09 7.65
C GLY A 70 7.16 4.26 8.46
N VAL A 71 7.82 5.23 7.80
CA VAL A 71 8.32 6.46 8.41
C VAL A 71 7.25 7.55 8.55
N LEU A 72 6.07 7.37 7.95
CA LEU A 72 4.98 8.33 8.02
C LEU A 72 4.37 8.34 9.43
N LYS A 73 4.47 9.49 10.11
CA LYS A 73 4.00 9.64 11.51
C LYS A 73 3.13 10.88 11.75
N HIS A 74 3.35 11.98 11.03
CA HIS A 74 2.79 13.29 11.41
C HIS A 74 1.46 13.63 10.74
N HIS A 75 1.26 13.19 9.49
CA HIS A 75 0.06 13.52 8.72
C HIS A 75 -0.65 12.28 8.18
N SER A 76 0.07 11.17 8.12
CA SER A 76 -0.46 9.87 7.74
C SER A 76 0.30 8.77 8.46
N ARG A 77 -0.29 7.57 8.48
CA ARG A 77 0.28 6.35 9.02
C ARG A 77 -0.01 5.20 8.06
N PHE A 78 1.01 4.42 7.75
CA PHE A 78 0.86 3.19 6.99
C PHE A 78 0.60 2.00 7.91
N ILE A 79 -0.39 1.19 7.53
CA ILE A 79 -0.78 -0.04 8.21
C ILE A 79 -0.88 -1.13 7.14
N ARG A 80 -0.26 -2.27 7.40
CA ARG A 80 -0.33 -3.45 6.55
C ARG A 80 -0.80 -4.63 7.37
N LYS A 81 -1.87 -5.28 6.95
CA LYS A 81 -2.44 -6.45 7.62
C LYS A 81 -1.92 -7.77 7.03
N SER A 82 -1.70 -7.80 5.72
CA SER A 82 -1.27 -9.00 4.99
C SER A 82 -0.55 -8.63 3.70
N THR A 83 0.18 -9.58 3.13
CA THR A 83 0.71 -9.51 1.77
C THR A 83 0.47 -10.82 1.03
N ILE A 84 0.21 -10.73 -0.28
CA ILE A 84 0.13 -11.92 -1.15
C ILE A 84 1.41 -12.78 -1.00
N ALA A 85 2.57 -12.14 -0.83
CA ALA A 85 3.86 -12.81 -0.69
C ALA A 85 4.02 -13.60 0.62
N GLU A 86 3.22 -13.33 1.65
CA GLU A 86 3.29 -13.99 2.95
C GLU A 86 2.25 -15.08 3.12
N ASP A 87 0.98 -14.82 2.80
CA ASP A 87 -0.13 -15.74 3.04
C ASP A 87 -0.84 -16.23 1.77
N GLY A 88 -0.48 -15.69 0.60
CA GLY A 88 -1.03 -16.09 -0.69
C GLY A 88 -2.44 -15.58 -0.97
N THR A 89 -2.96 -14.62 -0.18
CA THR A 89 -4.33 -14.11 -0.33
C THR A 89 -4.37 -12.74 -1.02
N VAL A 90 -4.17 -11.67 -0.27
CA VAL A 90 -4.22 -10.28 -0.73
C VAL A 90 -3.17 -9.44 -0.01
N CYS A 91 -2.70 -8.35 -0.64
CA CYS A 91 -2.05 -7.28 0.09
C CYS A 91 -3.15 -6.37 0.65
N HIS A 92 -3.30 -6.33 1.96
CA HIS A 92 -4.26 -5.45 2.62
C HIS A 92 -3.51 -4.33 3.33
N ASP A 93 -3.62 -3.14 2.76
CA ASP A 93 -2.90 -1.94 3.18
C ASP A 93 -3.88 -0.79 3.47
N THR A 94 -3.50 0.07 4.41
CA THR A 94 -4.21 1.28 4.76
C THR A 94 -3.22 2.44 4.93
N ILE A 95 -3.50 3.58 4.32
CA ILE A 95 -2.96 4.88 4.72
C ILE A 95 -4.02 5.61 5.52
N GLU A 96 -3.84 5.68 6.83
CA GLU A 96 -4.69 6.50 7.70
C GLU A 96 -4.21 7.95 7.71
N LYS A 97 -5.15 8.89 7.80
CA LYS A 97 -4.86 10.29 8.09
C LYS A 97 -4.63 10.47 9.58
N VAL A 98 -3.50 11.06 9.95
CA VAL A 98 -3.18 11.38 11.34
C VAL A 98 -3.59 12.83 11.61
N THR A 99 -4.56 13.02 12.49
CA THR A 99 -4.86 14.33 13.08
C THR A 99 -4.06 14.48 14.36
N GLU A 100 -3.41 15.63 14.58
CA GLU A 100 -2.38 15.96 15.60
C GLU A 100 -2.68 15.64 17.10
N LYS A 101 -3.74 14.91 17.43
CA LYS A 101 -4.14 14.63 18.82
C LYS A 101 -3.24 13.69 19.63
N HIS A 102 -2.14 13.17 19.09
CA HIS A 102 -1.33 12.13 19.76
C HIS A 102 0.19 12.35 19.70
N PHE A 103 0.63 13.59 19.95
CA PHE A 103 2.02 13.85 20.35
C PHE A 103 2.01 14.55 21.71
N LEU A 104 1.71 13.78 22.76
CA LEU A 104 2.06 14.10 24.15
C LEU A 104 3.27 13.26 24.54
#